data_AF-A0A940FWM6-F1
#
_entry.id   AF-A0A940FWM6-F1
#
_cell.length_a   1.000
_cell.length_b   1.000
_cell.length_c   1.000
_cell.angle_alpha   90.00
_cell.angle_beta   90.00
_cell.angle_gamma   90.00
#
_symmetry.space_group_name_H-M   'P 1'
#
loop_
_entity.id
_entity.type
_entity.pdbx_description
1 polymer ?
#
loop_
_entity_poly.entity_id
_entity_poly.type
_entity_poly.pdbx_seq_one_letter_code
_entity_poly.pdbx_strand_id
1 'polypeptide(L)' 'MSTPSLIRLGTFSPPVLLEVARRLGRLADAGIDVAEIAVPSSPAQFRSLADGEYDAVFTNPDNVVAYRFLSSNPPQR' A
#
# COMPACT_ATOMS: atom_id res chain seq x y z
N MET A 1 -15.15 -0.47 23.44
CA MET A 1 -14.64 0.01 22.14
C MET A 1 -13.72 -1.07 21.60
N SER A 2 -13.92 -1.53 20.37
CA SER A 2 -13.05 -2.55 19.76
C SER A 2 -11.67 -1.97 19.46
N THR A 3 -10.62 -2.77 19.59
CA THR A 3 -9.26 -2.35 19.24
C THR A 3 -9.18 -2.07 17.74
N PRO A 4 -8.61 -0.93 17.31
CA PRO A 4 -8.45 -0.63 15.89
C PRO A 4 -7.52 -1.64 15.21
N SER A 5 -7.81 -1.97 13.96
CA SER A 5 -6.97 -2.84 13.14
C SER A 5 -5.85 -2.02 12.52
N LEU A 6 -4.60 -2.44 12.73
CA LEU A 6 -3.43 -1.81 12.11
C LEU A 6 -3.24 -2.33 10.68
N ILE A 7 -3.06 -1.43 9.72
CA ILE A 7 -2.76 -1.73 8.32
C ILE A 7 -1.37 -1.18 7.96
N ARG A 8 -0.47 -2.05 7.49
CA ARG A 8 0.83 -1.68 6.90
C ARG A 8 0.62 -1.32 5.44
N LEU A 9 0.66 -0.02 5.14
CA LEU A 9 0.40 0.51 3.81
C LEU A 9 1.70 0.91 3.11
N GLY A 10 2.04 0.24 2.01
CA GLY A 10 3.18 0.64 1.17
C GLY A 10 2.88 1.87 0.32
N THR A 11 3.71 2.92 0.39
CA THR A 11 3.53 4.18 -0.36
C THR A 11 4.83 4.63 -1.03
N PHE A 12 4.73 5.19 -2.25
CA PHE A 12 5.88 5.76 -2.97
C PHE A 12 6.19 7.21 -2.55
N SER A 13 5.16 7.92 -2.12
CA SER A 13 5.21 9.31 -1.71
C SER A 13 4.17 9.54 -0.62
N PRO A 14 4.28 10.64 0.15
CA PRO A 14 3.27 11.01 1.13
C PRO A 14 1.85 11.03 0.51
N PRO A 15 0.94 10.16 0.97
CA PRO A 15 -0.36 9.96 0.36
C PRO A 15 -1.40 11.02 0.80
N VAL A 16 -1.65 12.01 -0.04
CA VAL A 16 -2.62 13.10 0.25
C VAL A 16 -4.00 12.58 0.66
N LEU A 17 -4.51 11.55 -0.02
CA LEU A 17 -5.84 11.00 0.29
C LEU A 17 -5.91 10.33 1.67
N LEU A 18 -4.83 9.67 2.10
CA LEU A 18 -4.76 9.09 3.43
C LEU A 18 -4.73 10.18 4.50
N GLU A 19 -3.96 11.24 4.28
CA GLU A 19 -3.91 12.39 5.20
C GLU A 19 -5.28 13.07 5.33
N VAL A 20 -6.00 13.25 4.22
CA VAL A 20 -7.38 13.78 4.24
C VAL A 20 -8.31 12.84 5.01
N ALA A 21 -8.27 11.53 4.75
CA ALA A 21 -9.10 10.54 5.45
C ALA A 21 -8.83 10.54 6.96
N ARG A 22 -7.56 10.66 7.36
CA ARG A 22 -7.14 10.76 8.77
C ARG A 22 -7.70 12.03 9.41
N ARG A 23 -7.52 13.20 8.78
CA ARG A 23 -8.03 14.49 9.29
C ARG A 23 -9.55 14.55 9.43
N LEU A 24 -10.27 13.88 8.53
CA LEU A 24 -11.73 13.80 8.55
C LEU A 24 -12.27 12.72 9.49
N GLY A 25 -11.40 12.03 10.24
CA GLY A 25 -11.80 10.98 11.18
C GLY A 25 -12.24 9.67 10.52
N ARG A 26 -12.14 9.54 9.19
CA ARG A 26 -12.67 8.38 8.45
C ARG A 26 -11.98 7.07 8.78
N LEU A 27 -10.68 7.12 9.10
CA LEU A 27 -9.93 5.94 9.55
C LEU A 27 -10.40 5.50 10.96
N ALA A 28 -10.61 6.46 11.86
CA ALA A 28 -11.10 6.19 13.21
C ALA A 28 -12.53 5.65 13.20
N ASP A 29 -13.42 6.23 12.37
CA ASP A 29 -14.79 5.74 12.17
C ASP A 29 -14.82 4.28 11.67
N ALA A 30 -13.83 3.90 10.86
CA ALA A 30 -13.65 2.53 10.37
C ALA A 30 -12.93 1.61 11.37
N GLY A 31 -12.44 2.12 12.50
CA GLY A 31 -11.63 1.35 13.44
C GLY A 31 -10.30 0.90 12.83
N ILE A 32 -9.69 1.73 11.98
CA ILE A 32 -8.43 1.43 11.28
C ILE A 32 -7.36 2.40 11.75
N ASP A 33 -6.17 1.87 12.01
CA ASP A 33 -4.93 2.66 12.05
C ASP A 33 -4.02 2.25 10.88
N VAL A 34 -3.19 3.19 10.41
CA VAL A 34 -2.35 2.98 9.24
C VAL A 34 -0.90 3.33 9.57
N ALA A 35 -0.02 2.34 9.40
CA ALA A 35 1.43 2.50 9.38
C ALA A 35 1.91 2.57 7.94
N GLU A 36 2.48 3.71 7.55
CA GLU A 36 3.02 3.93 6.21
C GLU A 36 4.43 3.37 6.09
N ILE A 37 4.71 2.60 5.04
CA ILE A 37 6.03 2.04 4.75
C ILE A 37 6.47 2.50 3.36
N ALA A 38 7.65 3.11 3.29
CA ALA A 38 8.20 3.59 2.03
C ALA A 38 8.47 2.43 1.06
N VAL A 39 8.02 2.59 -0.19
CA VAL A 39 8.21 1.61 -1.27
C VAL A 39 9.33 2.09 -2.19
N PRO A 40 10.40 1.29 -2.40
CA PRO A 40 11.57 1.75 -3.15
C PRO A 40 11.42 1.62 -4.68
N SER A 41 10.54 0.75 -5.18
CA SER A 41 10.26 0.57 -6.62
C SER A 41 9.01 -0.29 -6.84
N SER A 42 8.38 -0.24 -8.02
CA SER A 42 7.22 -1.10 -8.35
C SER A 42 7.51 -2.60 -8.27
N PRO A 43 8.64 -3.12 -8.79
CA PRO A 43 9.00 -4.52 -8.61
C PRO A 43 9.15 -4.93 -7.14
N ALA A 44 9.76 -4.08 -6.32
CA ALA A 44 9.90 -4.33 -4.88
C ALA A 44 8.54 -4.29 -4.19
N GLN A 45 7.66 -3.35 -4.56
CA GLN A 45 6.30 -3.24 -4.05
C GLN A 45 5.54 -4.57 -4.17
N PHE A 46 5.52 -5.15 -5.37
CA PHE A 46 4.77 -6.38 -5.62
C PHE A 46 5.36 -7.60 -4.92
N ARG A 47 6.70 -7.71 -4.86
CA ARG A 47 7.35 -8.79 -4.10
C ARG A 47 7.02 -8.69 -2.62
N SER A 48 7.25 -7.53 -2.01
CA SER A 48 6.95 -7.30 -0.59
C SER A 48 5.46 -7.47 -0.27
N LEU A 49 4.55 -7.09 -1.17
CA LEU A 49 3.13 -7.35 -1.00
C LEU A 49 2.81 -8.86 -1.06
N ALA A 50 3.40 -9.60 -2.01
CA ALA A 50 3.20 -11.04 -2.13
C ALA A 50 3.80 -11.82 -0.94
N ASP A 51 4.91 -11.33 -0.40
CA ASP A 51 5.59 -11.91 0.77
C ASP A 51 4.91 -11.52 2.11
N GLY A 52 3.88 -10.67 2.08
CA GLY A 52 3.13 -10.27 3.28
C GLY A 52 3.82 -9.20 4.13
N GLU A 53 4.80 -8.48 3.57
CA GLU A 53 5.46 -7.34 4.22
C GLU A 53 4.56 -6.09 4.26
N TYR A 54 3.58 -6.03 3.36
CA TYR A 54 2.50 -5.03 3.34
C TYR A 54 1.15 -5.72 3.42
N ASP A 55 0.18 -5.05 4.04
CA ASP A 55 -1.23 -5.48 4.01
C ASP A 55 -1.95 -4.88 2.79
N ALA A 56 -1.54 -3.69 2.37
CA ALA A 56 -2.01 -3.01 1.18
C ALA A 56 -0.93 -2.09 0.61
N VAL A 57 -1.11 -1.63 -0.63
CA VAL A 57 -0.21 -0.65 -1.27
C VAL A 57 -0.99 0.43 -2.01
N PHE A 58 -0.49 1.66 -1.98
CA PHE A 58 -0.88 2.68 -2.94
C PHE A 58 0.03 2.61 -4.15
N THR A 59 -0.58 2.44 -5.30
CA THR A 59 0.13 2.31 -6.56
C THR A 59 -0.71 2.91 -7.68
N ASN A 60 -0.03 3.38 -8.72
CA ASN A 60 -0.71 3.82 -9.92
C ASN A 60 -1.25 2.60 -10.69
N PRO A 61 -2.41 2.70 -11.34
CA PRO A 61 -3.03 1.56 -12.04
C PRO A 61 -2.17 1.02 -13.19
N ASP A 62 -1.33 1.85 -13.80
CA ASP A 62 -0.36 1.44 -14.82
C ASP A 62 0.69 0.46 -14.27
N ASN A 63 1.13 0.60 -13.01
CA ASN A 63 2.03 -0.38 -12.37
C ASN A 63 1.38 -1.77 -12.27
N VAL A 64 0.07 -1.83 -11.99
CA VAL A 64 -0.68 -3.09 -11.90
C VAL A 64 -0.84 -3.72 -13.28
N VAL A 65 -1.12 -2.92 -14.30
CA VAL A 65 -1.18 -3.39 -15.69
C VAL A 65 0.20 -3.88 -16.14
N ALA A 66 1.26 -3.11 -15.87
CA ALA A 66 2.63 -3.45 -16.20
C ALA A 66 3.07 -4.77 -15.54
N TYR A 67 2.68 -5.03 -14.30
CA TYR A 67 2.92 -6.30 -13.60
C TYR A 67 2.31 -7.51 -14.33
N ARG A 68 1.21 -7.33 -15.06
CA ARG A 68 0.57 -8.44 -15.78
C ARG A 68 1.20 -8.68 -17.15
N PHE A 69 1.66 -7.63 -17.82
CA PHE A 69 2.00 -7.69 -19.24
C PHE A 69 3.49 -7.57 -19.56
N LEU A 70 4.32 -7.12 -18.62
CA LEU A 70 5.76 -7.10 -18.80
C LEU A 70 6.36 -8.39 -18.23
N SER A 71 6.94 -9.23 -19.08
CA SER A 71 7.58 -10.49 -18.65
C SER A 71 8.73 -10.30 -17.66
N SER A 72 9.29 -9.09 -17.59
CA SER A 72 10.32 -8.69 -16.62
C SER A 72 9.77 -8.12 -15.30
N ASN A 73 8.44 -8.02 -15.13
CA ASN A 73 7.79 -7.49 -13.94
C ASN A 73 6.58 -8.36 -13.53
N PRO A 74 6.60 -9.02 -12.36
CA PRO A 74 7.67 -8.97 -11.37
C PRO A 74 8.92 -9.72 -11.87
N PRO A 75 10.11 -9.33 -11.41
CA PRO A 75 11.32 -10.10 -11.66
C PRO A 75 11.12 -11.53 -11.19
N GLN A 76 11.33 -12.49 -12.10
CA GLN A 76 11.35 -13.91 -11.78
C GLN A 76 12.55 -14.20 -10.86
N ARG A 77 12.39 -15.13 -9.92
CA ARG A 77 13.44 -15.54 -8.97
C ARG A 77 14.66 -16.10 -9.70
#